data_AF-A0A1E7LD87-F1
#
_entry.id   AF-A0A1E7LD87-F1
#
_cell.length_a   1.000
_cell.length_b   1.000
_cell.length_c   1.000
_cell.angle_alpha   90.00
_cell.angle_beta   90.00
_cell.angle_gamma   90.00
#
_symmetry.space_group_name_H-M   'P 1'
#
loop_
_entity.id
_entity.type
_entity.pdbx_description
1 polymer ?
#
loop_
_entity_poly.entity_id
_entity_poly.type
_entity_poly.pdbx_seq_one_letter_code
_entity_poly.pdbx_strand_id
1 'polypeptide(L)'
;MAAEPDQAERDEPSAEQEPYRDDVRRPLVAHGWQENEEGALVAPNGASWTEVSDCLDSGVDSPDHAWSIPFDSGVPAEPIVAAVLAAGGIDVPALLTEMQKLRDRVAELTEQRDDLLADDARAEQERNEQPDSAQALRWENSELRDAVRSARAKALSEAKAETVAWLAKKAAEQRALGGKQHAAEADVIDKLADKASRGAVRLFLEATNEAATATCSAALLPQGSAPAEPCVVTGPHKDHRTAAGETWTDDDLEPFD
;
A
#
# COMPACT_ATOMS: atom_id res chain seq x y z
N MET A 1 97.85 23.31 -21.45
CA MET A 1 97.13 22.41 -22.37
C MET A 1 96.37 21.45 -21.49
N ALA A 2 95.11 21.79 -21.21
CA ALA A 2 94.22 21.01 -20.36
C ALA A 2 93.54 19.95 -21.25
N ALA A 3 93.66 18.68 -20.84
CA ALA A 3 93.05 17.55 -21.52
C ALA A 3 91.59 17.41 -21.09
N GLU A 4 90.72 17.19 -22.09
CA GLU A 4 89.29 16.89 -21.96
C GLU A 4 89.06 15.57 -21.21
N PRO A 5 88.04 15.48 -20.34
CA PRO A 5 87.60 14.20 -19.80
C PRO A 5 86.72 13.44 -20.80
N ASP A 6 87.13 12.19 -20.99
CA ASP A 6 86.60 11.12 -21.82
C ASP A 6 85.14 10.77 -21.51
N GLN A 7 84.30 10.70 -22.55
CA GLN A 7 82.91 10.29 -22.50
C GLN A 7 82.82 8.77 -22.34
N ALA A 8 83.01 8.29 -21.12
CA ALA A 8 82.60 6.95 -20.71
C ALA A 8 81.21 7.03 -20.07
N GLU A 9 80.19 7.27 -20.90
CA GLU A 9 78.78 7.14 -20.53
C GLU A 9 78.10 6.12 -21.46
N ARG A 10 77.34 5.22 -20.83
CA ARG A 10 76.30 4.34 -21.41
C ARG A 10 76.78 3.04 -22.04
N ASP A 11 77.12 2.10 -21.16
CA ASP A 11 76.76 0.70 -21.34
C ASP A 11 76.25 0.18 -19.99
N GLU A 12 74.98 0.47 -19.69
CA GLU A 12 74.19 -0.31 -18.73
C GLU A 12 73.29 -1.27 -19.51
N PRO A 13 73.17 -2.54 -19.09
CA PRO A 13 72.52 -3.59 -19.86
C PRO A 13 71.00 -3.37 -19.90
N SER A 14 70.46 -3.19 -21.10
CA SER A 14 69.02 -3.24 -21.38
C SER A 14 68.52 -4.68 -21.16
N ALA A 15 68.15 -4.98 -19.93
CA ALA A 15 67.60 -6.27 -19.53
C ALA A 15 66.48 -6.04 -18.51
N GLU A 16 65.37 -5.48 -18.97
CA GLU A 16 64.04 -5.57 -18.34
C GLU A 16 63.02 -5.08 -19.38
N GLN A 17 62.58 -5.99 -20.26
CA GLN A 17 61.27 -5.82 -20.89
C GLN A 17 60.25 -5.97 -19.76
N GLU A 18 59.84 -4.83 -19.20
CA GLU A 18 58.74 -4.75 -18.25
C GLU A 18 57.52 -5.47 -18.86
N PRO A 19 56.77 -6.26 -18.08
CA PRO A 19 55.65 -7.01 -18.62
C PRO A 19 54.55 -6.04 -19.05
N TYR A 20 54.46 -5.79 -20.36
CA TYR A 20 53.28 -5.26 -21.06
C TYR A 20 52.01 -5.98 -20.56
N ARG A 21 50.82 -5.37 -20.69
CA ARG A 21 49.51 -5.98 -20.30
C ARG A 21 49.11 -7.21 -21.14
N ASP A 22 49.99 -8.21 -21.19
CA ASP A 22 49.80 -9.52 -21.80
C ASP A 22 48.58 -10.25 -21.22
N ASP A 23 48.24 -9.94 -19.97
CA ASP A 23 47.06 -10.41 -19.26
C ASP A 23 45.74 -9.84 -19.81
N VAL A 24 45.77 -8.70 -20.50
CA VAL A 24 44.63 -8.14 -21.27
C VAL A 24 44.66 -8.61 -22.73
N ARG A 25 45.83 -8.57 -23.38
CA ARG A 25 45.97 -8.89 -24.81
C ARG A 25 45.60 -10.35 -25.12
N ARG A 26 46.07 -11.30 -24.31
CA ARG A 26 45.86 -12.74 -24.56
C ARG A 26 44.37 -13.13 -24.54
N PRO A 27 43.55 -12.71 -23.54
CA PRO A 27 42.12 -12.95 -23.58
C PRO A 27 41.41 -12.32 -24.78
N LEU A 28 41.76 -11.11 -25.19
CA LEU A 28 41.11 -10.42 -26.31
C LEU A 28 41.37 -11.13 -27.64
N VAL A 29 42.62 -11.53 -27.90
CA VAL A 29 42.97 -12.32 -29.09
C VAL A 29 42.23 -13.66 -29.10
N ALA A 30 42.09 -14.32 -27.94
CA ALA A 30 41.30 -15.54 -27.83
C ALA A 30 39.80 -15.35 -28.17
N HIS A 31 39.29 -14.12 -28.08
CA HIS A 31 37.92 -13.74 -28.46
C HIS A 31 37.85 -13.13 -29.87
N GLY A 32 38.87 -13.32 -30.70
CA GLY A 32 38.85 -12.93 -32.11
C GLY A 32 39.18 -11.47 -32.38
N TRP A 33 39.75 -10.74 -31.40
CA TRP A 33 40.36 -9.44 -31.65
C TRP A 33 41.69 -9.63 -32.39
N GLN A 34 41.98 -8.73 -33.33
CA GLN A 34 43.16 -8.80 -34.18
C GLN A 34 44.04 -7.57 -33.97
N GLU A 35 45.34 -7.78 -33.88
CA GLU A 35 46.31 -6.69 -33.77
C GLU A 35 46.52 -6.02 -35.14
N ASN A 36 46.45 -4.69 -35.17
CA ASN A 36 46.71 -3.89 -36.37
C ASN A 36 48.19 -3.48 -36.48
N GLU A 37 48.55 -2.78 -37.56
CA GLU A 37 49.94 -2.32 -37.82
C GLU A 37 50.46 -1.31 -36.77
N GLU A 38 49.56 -0.70 -36.01
CA GLU A 38 49.86 0.29 -34.96
C GLU A 38 49.95 -0.36 -33.56
N GLY A 39 49.76 -1.68 -33.45
CA GLY A 39 49.79 -2.42 -32.19
C GLY A 39 48.51 -2.30 -31.35
N ALA A 40 47.41 -1.79 -31.91
CA ALA A 40 46.09 -1.80 -31.30
C ALA A 40 45.37 -3.13 -31.54
N LEU A 41 44.60 -3.62 -30.57
CA LEU A 41 43.71 -4.76 -30.78
C LEU A 41 42.36 -4.28 -31.28
N VAL A 42 41.91 -4.80 -32.41
CA VAL A 42 40.67 -4.39 -33.08
C VAL A 42 39.66 -5.53 -33.08
N ALA A 43 38.44 -5.25 -32.65
CA ALA A 43 37.32 -6.17 -32.67
C ALA A 43 36.71 -6.32 -34.08
N PRO A 44 35.93 -7.38 -34.35
CA PRO A 44 35.18 -7.53 -35.60
C PRO A 44 34.20 -6.38 -35.90
N ASN A 45 33.69 -5.70 -34.86
CA ASN A 45 32.81 -4.54 -35.02
C ASN A 45 33.58 -3.23 -35.27
N GLY A 46 34.92 -3.26 -35.24
CA GLY A 46 35.80 -2.12 -35.46
C GLY A 46 36.24 -1.38 -34.19
N ALA A 47 35.77 -1.77 -33.00
CA ALA A 47 36.24 -1.16 -31.75
C ALA A 47 37.73 -1.47 -31.55
N SER A 48 38.52 -0.50 -31.10
CA SER A 48 39.96 -0.66 -30.91
C SER A 48 40.37 -0.46 -29.46
N TRP A 49 41.15 -1.38 -28.93
CA TRP A 49 41.81 -1.24 -27.65
C TRP A 49 43.29 -0.89 -27.88
N THR A 50 43.76 0.16 -27.21
CA THR A 50 45.13 0.66 -27.30
C THR A 50 45.75 0.74 -25.91
N GLU A 51 47.05 0.46 -25.85
CA GLU A 51 47.87 0.62 -24.66
C GLU A 51 48.81 1.81 -24.90
N VAL A 52 48.79 2.78 -23.98
CA VAL A 52 49.61 3.99 -24.04
C VAL A 52 50.94 3.70 -23.34
N SER A 53 51.97 3.54 -24.16
CA SER A 53 53.27 2.93 -23.84
C SER A 53 54.08 3.61 -22.72
N ASP A 54 53.86 4.89 -22.43
CA ASP A 54 54.64 5.64 -21.43
C ASP A 54 54.01 5.69 -20.04
N CYS A 55 52.72 5.35 -19.92
CA CYS A 55 51.96 5.48 -18.67
C CYS A 55 51.27 4.20 -18.20
N LEU A 56 51.31 3.09 -18.97
CA LEU A 56 50.51 1.86 -18.74
C LEU A 56 48.99 2.11 -18.71
N ASP A 57 48.56 3.27 -19.18
CA ASP A 57 47.17 3.58 -19.40
C ASP A 57 46.71 2.83 -20.65
N SER A 58 45.44 2.46 -20.71
CA SER A 58 44.87 1.83 -21.90
C SER A 58 43.48 2.36 -22.14
N GLY A 59 42.99 2.29 -23.36
CA GLY A 59 41.64 2.74 -23.69
C GLY A 59 40.97 1.79 -24.66
N VAL A 60 39.64 1.78 -24.64
CA VAL A 60 38.85 1.21 -25.74
C VAL A 60 38.04 2.30 -26.40
N ASP A 61 38.19 2.38 -27.71
CA ASP A 61 37.52 3.34 -28.58
C ASP A 61 36.47 2.65 -29.44
N SER A 62 35.40 3.38 -29.75
CA SER A 62 34.40 2.94 -30.71
C SER A 62 34.97 2.92 -32.15
N PRO A 63 34.36 2.15 -33.07
CA PRO A 63 34.79 2.07 -34.47
C PRO A 63 34.86 3.41 -35.21
N ASP A 64 34.08 4.38 -34.76
CA ASP A 64 33.94 5.74 -35.30
C ASP A 64 34.52 6.82 -34.37
N HIS A 65 35.19 6.44 -33.29
CA HIS A 65 35.67 7.32 -32.22
C HIS A 65 34.60 8.24 -31.59
N ALA A 66 33.31 7.88 -31.68
CA ALA A 66 32.22 8.57 -31.01
C ALA A 66 32.28 8.47 -29.47
N TRP A 67 32.94 7.44 -28.94
CA TRP A 67 33.20 7.30 -27.51
C TRP A 67 34.54 6.61 -27.25
N SER A 68 35.11 6.88 -26.07
CA SER A 68 36.35 6.28 -25.57
C SER A 68 36.20 5.99 -24.08
N ILE A 69 36.68 4.84 -23.63
CA ILE A 69 36.72 4.45 -22.21
C ILE A 69 38.20 4.32 -21.80
N PRO A 70 38.74 5.27 -21.03
CA PRO A 70 40.10 5.17 -20.51
C PRO A 70 40.17 4.26 -19.29
N PHE A 71 41.29 3.59 -19.14
CA PHE A 71 41.67 2.76 -17.99
C PHE A 71 43.04 3.19 -17.51
N ASP A 72 43.10 3.67 -16.27
CA ASP A 72 44.35 4.03 -15.64
C ASP A 72 45.26 2.80 -15.44
N SER A 73 46.57 3.04 -15.34
CA SER A 73 47.58 2.02 -15.03
C SER A 73 47.28 1.14 -13.80
N GLY A 74 46.55 1.66 -12.81
CA GLY A 74 46.17 0.94 -11.59
C GLY A 74 44.99 -0.04 -11.74
N VAL A 75 44.30 -0.07 -12.89
CA VAL A 75 43.14 -0.94 -13.10
C VAL A 75 43.60 -2.38 -13.41
N PRO A 76 43.12 -3.42 -12.68
CA PRO A 76 43.45 -4.81 -12.97
C PRO A 76 42.99 -5.25 -14.37
N ALA A 77 43.62 -6.26 -14.97
CA ALA A 77 43.28 -6.72 -16.32
C ALA A 77 41.86 -7.27 -16.48
N GLU A 78 41.31 -7.93 -15.45
CA GLU A 78 39.97 -8.54 -15.51
C GLU A 78 38.85 -7.54 -15.86
N PRO A 79 38.68 -6.40 -15.16
CA PRO A 79 37.67 -5.40 -15.52
C PRO A 79 37.93 -4.74 -16.88
N ILE A 80 39.19 -4.61 -17.31
CA ILE A 80 39.54 -4.08 -18.63
C ILE A 80 39.06 -5.04 -19.72
N VAL A 81 39.42 -6.33 -19.61
CA VAL A 81 38.99 -7.36 -20.57
C VAL A 81 37.46 -7.42 -20.66
N ALA A 82 36.76 -7.38 -19.54
CA ALA A 82 35.29 -7.41 -19.53
C ALA A 82 34.69 -6.21 -20.27
N ALA A 83 35.19 -4.99 -20.01
CA ALA A 83 34.72 -3.78 -20.67
C ALA A 83 35.05 -3.76 -22.17
N VAL A 84 36.25 -4.20 -22.55
CA VAL A 84 36.69 -4.27 -23.95
C VAL A 84 35.88 -5.31 -24.72
N LEU A 85 35.67 -6.51 -24.17
CA LEU A 85 34.83 -7.52 -24.82
C LEU A 85 33.38 -7.07 -24.97
N ALA A 86 32.84 -6.37 -23.97
CA ALA A 86 31.51 -5.76 -24.07
C ALA A 86 31.47 -4.73 -25.22
N ALA A 87 32.46 -3.84 -25.31
CA ALA A 87 32.62 -2.90 -26.41
C ALA A 87 32.69 -3.58 -27.80
N GLY A 88 33.36 -4.73 -27.90
CA GLY A 88 33.45 -5.52 -29.13
C GLY A 88 32.19 -6.30 -29.49
N GLY A 89 31.25 -6.46 -28.55
CA GLY A 89 30.00 -7.21 -28.71
C GLY A 89 28.73 -6.35 -28.77
N ILE A 90 28.84 -5.02 -28.58
CA ILE A 90 27.69 -4.12 -28.63
C ILE A 90 27.36 -3.77 -30.09
N ASP A 91 26.19 -4.20 -30.56
CA ASP A 91 25.54 -3.67 -31.76
C ASP A 91 24.85 -2.35 -31.39
N VAL A 92 25.59 -1.24 -31.52
CA VAL A 92 25.11 0.11 -31.21
C VAL A 92 23.83 0.46 -32.00
N PRO A 93 23.73 0.18 -33.32
CA PRO A 93 22.48 0.34 -34.07
C PRO A 93 21.27 -0.41 -33.48
N ALA A 94 21.46 -1.67 -33.04
CA ALA A 94 20.39 -2.43 -32.40
C ALA A 94 19.97 -1.80 -31.07
N LEU A 95 20.92 -1.36 -30.25
CA LEU A 95 20.62 -0.66 -28.99
C LEU A 95 19.88 0.65 -29.20
N LEU A 96 20.27 1.45 -30.20
CA LEU A 96 19.56 2.70 -30.53
C LEU A 96 18.12 2.43 -30.96
N THR A 97 17.89 1.34 -31.69
CA THR A 97 16.55 0.90 -32.10
C THR A 97 15.70 0.52 -30.88
N GLU A 98 16.26 -0.25 -29.94
CA GLU A 98 15.54 -0.62 -28.71
C GLU A 98 15.31 0.58 -27.79
N MET A 99 16.27 1.50 -27.68
CA MET A 99 16.07 2.76 -26.94
C MET A 99 14.96 3.62 -27.54
N GLN A 100 14.84 3.66 -28.86
CA GLN A 100 13.75 4.38 -29.52
C GLN A 100 12.40 3.72 -29.22
N LYS A 101 12.29 2.40 -29.31
CA LYS A 101 11.06 1.66 -28.93
C LYS A 101 10.66 1.91 -27.48
N LEU A 102 11.62 1.90 -26.56
CA LEU A 102 11.37 2.17 -25.14
C LEU A 102 10.90 3.60 -24.92
N ARG A 103 11.49 4.58 -25.62
CA ARG A 103 11.06 5.98 -25.57
C ARG A 103 9.62 6.15 -26.05
N ASP A 104 9.27 5.52 -27.17
CA ASP A 104 7.91 5.56 -27.73
C ASP A 104 6.92 4.91 -26.77
N ARG A 105 7.28 3.78 -26.15
CA ARG A 105 6.44 3.12 -25.14
C ARG A 105 6.24 3.96 -23.89
N VAL A 106 7.26 4.68 -23.43
CA VAL A 106 7.15 5.59 -22.27
C VAL A 106 6.22 6.75 -22.59
N ALA A 107 6.28 7.30 -23.81
CA ALA A 107 5.36 8.35 -24.25
C ALA A 107 3.90 7.86 -24.24
N GLU A 108 3.64 6.69 -24.81
CA GLU A 108 2.31 6.06 -24.82
C GLU A 108 1.78 5.80 -23.39
N LEU A 109 2.62 5.26 -22.51
CA LEU A 109 2.22 5.00 -21.11
C LEU A 109 1.96 6.30 -20.33
N THR A 110 2.65 7.38 -20.68
CA THR A 110 2.44 8.69 -20.07
C THR A 110 1.07 9.25 -20.46
N GLU A 111 0.71 9.16 -21.75
CA GLU A 111 -0.62 9.54 -22.24
C GLU A 111 -1.73 8.70 -21.60
N GLN A 112 -1.56 7.37 -21.55
CA GLN A 112 -2.52 6.48 -20.88
C GLN A 112 -2.71 6.80 -19.39
N ARG A 113 -1.63 7.14 -18.68
CA ARG A 113 -1.70 7.56 -17.28
C ARG A 113 -2.50 8.86 -17.15
N ASP A 114 -2.24 9.84 -18.00
CA ASP A 114 -2.87 11.15 -17.92
C ASP A 114 -4.38 11.05 -18.22
N ASP A 115 -4.78 10.21 -19.18
CA ASP A 115 -6.19 9.88 -19.43
C ASP A 115 -6.86 9.22 -18.22
N LEU A 116 -6.19 8.23 -17.59
CA LEU A 116 -6.72 7.57 -16.39
C LEU A 116 -6.87 8.54 -15.22
N LEU A 117 -5.93 9.47 -15.04
CA LEU A 117 -6.04 10.50 -14.01
C LEU A 117 -7.16 11.49 -14.30
N ALA A 118 -7.41 11.84 -15.58
CA ALA A 118 -8.53 12.70 -15.96
C ALA A 118 -9.89 12.02 -15.73
N ASP A 119 -9.98 10.72 -15.99
CA ASP A 119 -11.19 9.93 -15.73
C ASP A 119 -11.44 9.77 -14.23
N ASP A 120 -10.41 9.53 -13.42
CA ASP A 120 -10.52 9.47 -11.96
C ASP A 120 -10.99 10.81 -11.36
N ALA A 121 -10.39 11.92 -11.82
CA ALA A 121 -10.82 13.26 -11.42
C ALA A 121 -12.29 13.55 -11.79
N ARG A 122 -12.76 13.11 -12.97
CA ARG A 122 -14.17 13.23 -13.35
C ARG A 122 -15.07 12.39 -12.45
N ALA A 123 -14.67 11.15 -12.13
CA ALA A 123 -15.43 10.28 -11.24
C ALA A 123 -15.50 10.83 -9.80
N GLU A 124 -14.43 11.43 -9.30
CA GLU A 124 -14.43 12.13 -8.02
C GLU A 124 -15.34 13.35 -8.03
N GLN A 125 -15.31 14.16 -9.10
CA GLN A 125 -16.21 15.30 -9.25
C GLN A 125 -17.68 14.86 -9.24
N GLU A 126 -18.04 13.84 -10.03
CA GLU A 126 -19.41 13.29 -10.06
C GLU A 126 -19.85 12.79 -8.67
N ARG A 127 -18.95 12.15 -7.91
CA ARG A 127 -19.22 11.70 -6.54
C ARG A 127 -19.47 12.87 -5.58
N ASN A 128 -18.68 13.94 -5.71
CA ASN A 128 -18.80 15.16 -4.90
C ASN A 128 -20.02 16.01 -5.28
N GLU A 129 -20.57 15.84 -6.48
CA GLU A 129 -21.82 16.46 -6.93
C GLU A 129 -23.07 15.65 -6.55
N GLN A 130 -22.93 14.39 -6.11
CA GLN A 130 -24.03 13.53 -5.63
C GLN A 130 -24.28 13.42 -4.10
N PRO A 131 -23.75 14.29 -3.20
CA PRO A 131 -23.89 14.11 -1.75
C PRO A 131 -25.34 14.22 -1.28
N ASP A 132 -26.17 15.01 -1.97
CA ASP A 132 -27.59 15.19 -1.67
C ASP A 132 -28.37 13.88 -1.77
N SER A 133 -28.01 13.01 -2.73
CA SER A 133 -28.66 11.71 -2.91
C SER A 133 -28.31 10.73 -1.78
N ALA A 134 -27.06 10.72 -1.32
CA ALA A 134 -26.61 9.87 -0.23
C ALA A 134 -27.14 10.35 1.12
N GLN A 135 -27.21 11.67 1.33
CA GLN A 135 -27.82 12.25 2.53
C GLN A 135 -29.34 12.02 2.56
N ALA A 136 -30.04 12.19 1.44
CA ALA A 136 -31.46 11.88 1.31
C ALA A 136 -31.76 10.42 1.63
N LEU A 137 -30.99 9.48 1.07
CA LEU A 137 -31.13 8.05 1.37
C LEU A 137 -30.85 7.73 2.85
N ARG A 138 -29.88 8.40 3.48
CA ARG A 138 -29.61 8.24 4.92
C ARG A 138 -30.79 8.72 5.77
N TRP A 139 -31.36 9.88 5.43
CA TRP A 139 -32.54 10.43 6.09
C TRP A 139 -33.74 9.49 5.96
N GLU A 140 -34.06 9.07 4.74
CA GLU A 140 -35.17 8.15 4.46
C GLU A 140 -34.99 6.80 5.18
N ASN A 141 -33.78 6.25 5.22
CA ASN A 141 -33.48 5.05 6.00
C ASN A 141 -33.67 5.27 7.52
N SER A 142 -33.38 6.47 8.03
CA SER A 142 -33.61 6.80 9.44
C SER A 142 -35.11 6.82 9.75
N GLU A 143 -35.91 7.47 8.91
CA GLU A 143 -37.37 7.53 9.06
C GLU A 143 -38.00 6.13 9.00
N LEU A 144 -37.56 5.29 8.06
CA LEU A 144 -38.02 3.91 7.96
C LEU A 144 -37.66 3.09 9.21
N ARG A 145 -36.45 3.25 9.75
CA ARG A 145 -36.03 2.56 10.98
C ARG A 145 -36.87 2.96 12.19
N ASP A 146 -37.16 4.25 12.32
CA ASP A 146 -38.01 4.76 13.40
C ASP A 146 -39.47 4.30 13.24
N ALA A 147 -39.98 4.28 12.01
CA ALA A 147 -41.30 3.74 11.70
C ALA A 147 -41.39 2.24 12.06
N VAL A 148 -40.37 1.44 11.71
CA VAL A 148 -40.32 0.01 12.06
C VAL A 148 -40.23 -0.18 13.58
N ARG A 149 -39.42 0.62 14.29
CA ARG A 149 -39.32 0.55 15.76
C ARG A 149 -40.67 0.87 16.42
N SER A 150 -41.34 1.90 15.94
CA SER A 150 -42.66 2.32 16.42
C SER A 150 -43.73 1.24 16.16
N ALA A 151 -43.79 0.69 14.95
CA ALA A 151 -44.71 -0.38 14.59
C ALA A 151 -44.48 -1.64 15.44
N ARG A 152 -43.22 -2.01 15.68
CA ARG A 152 -42.87 -3.15 16.55
C ARG A 152 -43.29 -2.91 17.99
N ALA A 153 -43.06 -1.72 18.54
CA ALA A 153 -43.47 -1.37 19.91
C ALA A 153 -44.99 -1.45 20.06
N LYS A 154 -45.74 -0.95 19.06
CA LYS A 154 -47.19 -1.06 19.03
C LYS A 154 -47.64 -2.53 19.01
N ALA A 155 -47.13 -3.33 18.08
CA ALA A 155 -47.49 -4.75 17.97
C ALA A 155 -47.18 -5.54 19.26
N LEU A 156 -46.05 -5.28 19.92
CA LEU A 156 -45.71 -5.92 21.19
C LEU A 156 -46.66 -5.51 22.32
N SER A 157 -47.08 -4.24 22.36
CA SER A 157 -48.03 -3.78 23.38
C SER A 157 -49.43 -4.37 23.18
N GLU A 158 -49.89 -4.49 21.93
CA GLU A 158 -51.14 -5.17 21.57
C GLU A 158 -51.10 -6.66 21.93
N ALA A 159 -50.05 -7.38 21.51
CA ALA A 159 -49.88 -8.80 21.84
C ALA A 159 -49.80 -9.05 23.36
N LYS A 160 -49.16 -8.13 24.10
CA LYS A 160 -49.11 -8.18 25.57
C LYS A 160 -50.50 -8.02 26.18
N ALA A 161 -51.30 -7.05 25.70
CA ALA A 161 -52.66 -6.84 26.19
C ALA A 161 -53.56 -8.06 25.92
N GLU A 162 -53.46 -8.66 24.73
CA GLU A 162 -54.19 -9.88 24.38
C GLU A 162 -53.80 -11.07 25.28
N THR A 163 -52.51 -11.25 25.54
CA THR A 163 -52.03 -12.33 26.40
C THR A 163 -52.51 -12.17 27.84
N VAL A 164 -52.49 -10.95 28.39
CA VAL A 164 -53.02 -10.66 29.73
C VAL A 164 -54.53 -10.95 29.78
N ALA A 165 -55.28 -10.54 28.75
CA ALA A 165 -56.72 -10.82 28.66
C ALA A 165 -57.00 -12.33 28.59
N TRP A 166 -56.21 -13.09 27.82
CA TRP A 166 -56.32 -14.54 27.76
C TRP A 166 -56.02 -15.21 29.10
N LEU A 167 -54.97 -14.78 29.81
CA LEU A 167 -54.64 -15.29 31.15
C LEU A 167 -55.78 -15.04 32.15
N ALA A 168 -56.33 -13.82 32.17
CA ALA A 168 -57.46 -13.48 33.04
C ALA A 168 -58.69 -14.36 32.74
N LYS A 169 -58.99 -14.60 31.45
CA LYS A 169 -60.04 -15.53 31.04
C LYS A 169 -59.76 -16.95 31.52
N LYS A 170 -58.50 -17.42 31.38
CA LYS A 170 -58.10 -18.76 31.83
C LYS A 170 -58.22 -18.93 33.35
N ALA A 171 -57.87 -17.92 34.13
CA ALA A 171 -58.08 -17.95 35.57
C ALA A 171 -59.58 -18.06 35.92
N ALA A 172 -60.44 -17.31 35.24
CA ALA A 172 -61.89 -17.40 35.43
C ALA A 172 -62.44 -18.80 35.07
N GLU A 173 -62.00 -19.38 33.95
CA GLU A 173 -62.36 -20.75 33.55
C GLU A 173 -61.93 -21.78 34.61
N GLN A 174 -60.71 -21.65 35.18
CA GLN A 174 -60.24 -22.54 36.23
C GLN A 174 -61.08 -22.42 37.51
N ARG A 175 -61.46 -21.20 37.92
CA ARG A 175 -62.37 -21.02 39.08
C ARG A 175 -63.72 -21.69 38.85
N ALA A 176 -64.22 -21.68 37.63
CA ALA A 176 -65.52 -22.26 37.29
C ALA A 176 -65.57 -23.79 37.42
N LEU A 177 -64.41 -24.48 37.34
CA LEU A 177 -64.33 -25.93 37.56
C LEU A 177 -64.59 -26.34 39.02
N GLY A 178 -64.44 -25.40 39.96
CA GLY A 178 -64.69 -25.61 41.38
C GLY A 178 -63.63 -26.46 42.09
N GLY A 179 -63.63 -26.45 43.41
CA GLY A 179 -62.65 -27.19 44.22
C GLY A 179 -61.38 -26.41 44.57
N LYS A 180 -60.71 -26.83 45.65
CA LYS A 180 -59.58 -26.08 46.24
C LYS A 180 -58.34 -26.04 45.34
N GLN A 181 -58.09 -27.10 44.57
CA GLN A 181 -56.94 -27.16 43.67
C GLN A 181 -57.09 -26.19 42.49
N HIS A 182 -58.24 -26.21 41.81
CA HIS A 182 -58.52 -25.30 40.69
C HIS A 182 -58.58 -23.83 41.12
N ALA A 183 -59.02 -23.53 42.34
CA ALA A 183 -58.93 -22.19 42.91
C ALA A 183 -57.47 -21.73 43.10
N ALA A 184 -56.60 -22.60 43.62
CA ALA A 184 -55.17 -22.29 43.76
C ALA A 184 -54.47 -22.10 42.41
N GLU A 185 -54.81 -22.92 41.41
CA GLU A 185 -54.30 -22.78 40.03
C GLU A 185 -54.74 -21.45 39.40
N ALA A 186 -56.02 -21.06 39.57
CA ALA A 186 -56.52 -19.78 39.09
C ALA A 186 -55.78 -18.58 39.71
N ASP A 187 -55.46 -18.65 41.00
CA ASP A 187 -54.72 -17.58 41.68
C ASP A 187 -53.28 -17.45 41.18
N VAL A 188 -52.65 -18.55 40.76
CA VAL A 188 -51.33 -18.51 40.10
C VAL A 188 -51.43 -17.85 38.73
N ILE A 189 -52.46 -18.19 37.94
CA ILE A 189 -52.69 -17.61 36.61
C ILE A 189 -52.96 -16.10 36.71
N ASP A 190 -53.76 -15.66 37.67
CA ASP A 190 -54.01 -14.23 37.91
C ASP A 190 -52.74 -13.48 38.33
N LYS A 191 -51.93 -14.07 39.22
CA LYS A 191 -50.62 -13.49 39.58
C LYS A 191 -49.69 -13.37 38.37
N LEU A 192 -49.76 -14.32 37.43
CA LEU A 192 -48.99 -14.24 36.19
C LEU A 192 -49.51 -13.12 35.28
N ALA A 193 -50.83 -12.96 35.14
CA ALA A 193 -51.44 -11.88 34.36
C ALA A 193 -51.07 -10.50 34.92
N ASP A 194 -51.13 -10.34 36.24
CA ASP A 194 -50.75 -9.11 36.97
C ASP A 194 -49.25 -8.79 36.85
N LYS A 195 -48.38 -9.81 36.93
CA LYS A 195 -46.94 -9.61 36.67
C LYS A 195 -46.65 -9.26 35.22
N ALA A 196 -47.34 -9.88 34.28
CA ALA A 196 -47.20 -9.55 32.87
C ALA A 196 -47.67 -8.11 32.59
N SER A 197 -48.84 -7.70 33.08
CA SER A 197 -49.36 -6.34 32.87
C SER A 197 -48.39 -5.27 33.37
N ARG A 198 -47.85 -5.45 34.58
CA ARG A 198 -46.83 -4.56 35.18
C ARG A 198 -45.44 -4.66 34.53
N GLY A 199 -45.23 -5.56 33.59
CA GLY A 199 -43.93 -5.75 32.93
C GLY A 199 -42.87 -6.45 33.79
N ALA A 200 -43.25 -7.03 34.93
CA ALA A 200 -42.36 -7.83 35.76
C ALA A 200 -42.01 -9.19 35.12
N VAL A 201 -42.78 -9.62 34.11
CA VAL A 201 -42.51 -10.77 33.26
C VAL A 201 -42.50 -10.32 31.81
N ARG A 202 -41.38 -10.55 31.11
CA ARG A 202 -41.27 -10.34 29.66
C ARG A 202 -41.89 -11.56 28.95
N LEU A 203 -43.11 -11.42 28.47
CA LEU A 203 -43.84 -12.48 27.74
C LEU A 203 -43.26 -12.73 26.35
N PHE A 204 -42.67 -11.69 25.77
CA PHE A 204 -41.98 -11.73 24.49
C PHE A 204 -40.54 -11.33 24.76
N LEU A 205 -39.58 -12.11 24.24
CA LEU A 205 -38.20 -11.68 24.20
C LEU A 205 -38.17 -10.45 23.29
N GLU A 206 -38.08 -9.27 23.90
CA GLU A 206 -37.41 -8.17 23.24
C GLU A 206 -36.04 -8.72 22.90
N ALA A 207 -35.80 -9.03 21.62
CA ALA A 207 -34.46 -9.09 21.10
C ALA A 207 -33.92 -7.67 21.32
N THR A 208 -33.40 -7.44 22.52
CA THR A 208 -32.63 -6.26 22.83
C THR A 208 -31.39 -6.43 21.97
N ASN A 209 -31.42 -5.81 20.79
CA ASN A 209 -30.22 -5.11 20.35
C ASN A 209 -29.97 -3.96 21.33
N GLU A 210 -29.77 -4.29 22.62
CA GLU A 210 -28.92 -3.59 23.57
C GLU A 210 -27.47 -3.95 23.20
N ALA A 211 -27.13 -3.88 21.91
CA ALA A 211 -25.96 -3.11 21.62
C ALA A 211 -26.37 -1.70 22.08
N ALA A 212 -25.90 -1.32 23.26
CA ALA A 212 -25.78 0.07 23.60
C ALA A 212 -25.08 0.74 22.41
N THR A 213 -25.87 1.28 21.47
CA THR A 213 -25.41 2.37 20.63
C THR A 213 -25.19 3.48 21.63
N ALA A 214 -23.97 3.51 22.16
CA ALA A 214 -23.46 4.64 22.90
C ALA A 214 -23.82 5.85 22.05
N THR A 215 -24.73 6.68 22.58
CA THR A 215 -24.99 8.05 22.13
C THR A 215 -23.77 8.89 22.48
N CYS A 216 -22.60 8.45 22.03
CA CYS A 216 -21.33 9.13 22.16
C CYS A 216 -20.98 9.59 20.76
N SER A 217 -20.81 10.90 20.59
CA SER A 217 -20.38 11.58 19.36
C SER A 217 -19.14 10.90 18.76
N ALA A 218 -18.27 10.33 19.60
CA ALA A 218 -17.05 9.64 19.18
C ALA A 218 -17.31 8.34 18.40
N ALA A 219 -18.47 7.69 18.56
CA ALA A 219 -18.82 6.49 17.79
C ALA A 219 -19.29 6.80 16.35
N LEU A 220 -19.44 8.09 16.00
CA LEU A 220 -19.85 8.55 14.67
C LEU A 220 -18.69 9.14 13.83
N LEU A 221 -17.46 9.12 14.33
CA LEU A 221 -16.30 9.59 13.57
C LEU A 221 -15.99 8.63 12.39
N PRO A 222 -15.53 9.17 11.24
CA PRO A 222 -15.12 8.35 10.10
C PRO A 222 -13.99 7.38 10.48
N GLN A 223 -14.00 6.18 9.88
CA GLN A 223 -12.96 5.17 10.07
C GLN A 223 -11.58 5.79 9.75
N GLY A 224 -10.77 6.02 10.78
CA GLY A 224 -9.44 6.64 10.67
C GLY A 224 -9.13 7.68 11.74
N SER A 225 -10.14 8.26 12.40
CA SER A 225 -9.96 9.36 13.36
C SER A 225 -10.42 9.06 14.80
N ALA A 226 -10.92 7.87 15.09
CA ALA A 226 -11.37 7.48 16.44
C ALA A 226 -10.50 6.38 17.05
N PRO A 227 -10.35 6.35 18.39
CA PRO A 227 -9.63 5.28 19.07
C PRO A 227 -10.32 3.92 18.84
N ALA A 228 -9.51 2.87 18.73
CA ALA A 228 -9.97 1.52 18.45
C ALA A 228 -10.84 0.90 19.57
N GLU A 229 -10.90 1.53 20.74
CA GLU A 229 -11.68 1.05 21.88
C GLU A 229 -12.98 1.86 22.06
N PRO A 230 -14.11 1.19 22.34
CA PRO A 230 -15.38 1.85 22.56
C PRO A 230 -15.33 2.71 23.82
N CYS A 231 -15.88 3.93 23.75
CA CYS A 231 -16.05 4.78 24.92
C CYS A 231 -16.84 4.04 26.00
N VAL A 232 -16.26 3.92 27.19
CA VAL A 232 -16.84 3.20 28.34
C VAL A 232 -17.77 4.08 29.17
N VAL A 233 -17.90 5.38 28.86
CA VAL A 233 -18.77 6.30 29.60
C VAL A 233 -20.20 6.20 29.07
N THR A 234 -21.11 5.77 29.93
CA THR A 234 -22.55 5.71 29.63
C THR A 234 -23.24 7.01 30.05
N GLY A 235 -23.68 7.83 29.09
CA GLY A 235 -24.41 9.09 29.34
C GLY A 235 -23.83 10.29 28.56
N PRO A 236 -24.43 11.50 28.62
CA PRO A 236 -23.86 12.69 28.00
C PRO A 236 -22.60 13.17 28.76
N HIS A 237 -21.47 13.27 28.07
CA HIS A 237 -20.18 13.71 28.61
C HIS A 237 -19.41 14.50 27.54
N LYS A 238 -18.57 15.44 27.98
CA LYS A 238 -17.67 16.22 27.09
C LYS A 238 -16.26 15.65 27.01
N ASP A 239 -15.85 14.94 28.06
CA ASP A 239 -14.51 14.37 28.19
C ASP A 239 -14.58 12.87 27.94
N HIS A 240 -13.82 12.40 26.97
CA HIS A 240 -13.74 11.00 26.59
C HIS A 240 -12.47 10.39 27.14
N ARG A 241 -12.49 9.10 27.49
CA ARG A 241 -11.31 8.37 27.94
C ARG A 241 -11.27 6.93 27.44
N THR A 242 -10.13 6.47 26.91
CA THR A 242 -9.91 5.06 26.56
C THR A 242 -9.60 4.20 27.79
N ALA A 243 -9.70 2.87 27.69
CA ALA A 243 -9.27 2.00 28.79
C ALA A 243 -7.75 2.07 29.03
N ALA A 244 -6.99 2.43 27.98
CA ALA A 244 -5.57 2.77 28.05
C ALA A 244 -5.26 4.13 28.70
N GLY A 245 -6.29 4.96 28.95
CA GLY A 245 -6.18 6.19 29.74
C GLY A 245 -6.01 7.49 28.96
N GLU A 246 -6.05 7.46 27.62
CA GLU A 246 -6.00 8.64 26.73
C GLU A 246 -7.28 9.45 26.86
N THR A 247 -7.19 10.78 26.83
CA THR A 247 -8.33 11.69 27.00
C THR A 247 -8.47 12.68 25.85
N TRP A 248 -9.68 12.94 25.37
CA TRP A 248 -9.98 14.00 24.39
C TRP A 248 -11.34 14.65 24.68
N THR A 249 -11.58 15.86 24.16
CA THR A 249 -12.84 16.58 24.34
C THR A 249 -13.54 16.84 23.01
N ASP A 250 -14.87 16.96 23.02
CA ASP A 250 -15.65 17.28 21.80
C ASP A 250 -15.25 18.64 21.17
N ASP A 251 -14.56 19.52 21.91
CA ASP A 251 -14.12 20.84 21.46
C ASP A 251 -12.78 20.79 20.68
N ASP A 252 -12.10 19.64 20.60
CA ASP A 252 -10.81 19.47 19.88
C ASP A 252 -10.97 19.26 18.35
N LEU A 253 -12.21 19.20 17.85
CA LEU A 253 -12.50 19.26 16.41
C LEU A 253 -12.54 20.73 15.98
N GLU A 254 -11.37 21.32 15.72
CA GLU A 254 -11.33 22.62 15.03
C GLU A 254 -12.17 22.55 13.75
N PRO A 255 -12.97 23.58 13.44
CA PRO A 255 -13.68 23.62 12.18
C PRO A 255 -12.66 23.58 11.05
N PHE A 256 -12.78 22.57 10.19
CA PHE A 256 -12.12 22.57 8.89
C PHE A 256 -12.66 23.76 8.10
N ASP A 257 -11.85 24.82 8.00
CA ASP A 257 -12.03 25.91 7.02
C ASP A 257 -11.92 25.37 5.58
#